data_AF-A0A969FPC2-F1
#
_entry.id   AF-A0A969FPC2-F1
#
_cell.length_a   1.000
_cell.length_b   1.000
_cell.length_c   1.000
_cell.angle_alpha   90.00
_cell.angle_beta   90.00
_cell.angle_gamma   90.00
#
_symmetry.space_group_name_H-M   'P 1'
#
loop_
_entity.id
_entity.type
_entity.pdbx_description
1 polymer ?
#
loop_
_entity_poly.entity_id
_entity_poly.type
_entity_poly.pdbx_seq_one_letter_code
_entity_poly.pdbx_strand_id
1 'polypeptide(L)'
;MTMNSDRVSALIFLAFSIAYGVMAQDINLYFGWEEEAFTARTFPTALAWAGAGVSLLLLVVPSEGSRALSLSAIRRYDWWRFLLLCGLMLVYGLTIQTVGFFLSTSLFLLIGYLILGERR
;
A
#
# COMPACT_ATOMS: atom_id res chain seq x y z
N MET A 1 11.22 -11.99 -26.18
CA MET A 1 10.97 -11.05 -25.07
C MET A 1 10.61 -11.86 -23.84
N THR A 2 11.56 -12.16 -22.96
CA THR A 2 11.28 -12.93 -21.73
C THR A 2 10.61 -12.00 -20.72
N MET A 3 9.35 -12.28 -20.37
CA MET A 3 8.67 -11.56 -19.30
C MET A 3 9.40 -11.81 -17.99
N ASN A 4 10.13 -10.81 -17.53
CA ASN A 4 10.71 -10.80 -16.21
C ASN A 4 9.61 -10.54 -15.16
N SER A 5 9.73 -11.19 -14.02
CA SER A 5 8.88 -11.06 -12.84
C SER A 5 8.70 -9.63 -12.35
N ASP A 6 9.74 -8.80 -12.46
CA ASP A 6 9.66 -7.38 -12.10
C ASP A 6 8.71 -6.60 -13.02
N ARG A 7 8.62 -7.00 -14.31
CA ARG A 7 7.69 -6.39 -15.26
C ARG A 7 6.26 -6.84 -14.98
N VAL A 8 6.07 -8.09 -14.53
CA VAL A 8 4.75 -8.60 -14.15
C VAL A 8 4.23 -7.90 -12.91
N SER A 9 5.06 -7.75 -11.86
CA SER A 9 4.66 -7.01 -10.66
C SER A 9 4.39 -5.54 -10.95
N ALA A 10 5.19 -4.91 -11.81
CA ALA A 10 4.95 -3.54 -12.26
C ALA A 10 3.62 -3.39 -13.02
N LEU A 11 3.27 -4.31 -13.93
CA LEU A 11 1.98 -4.29 -14.63
C LEU A 11 0.79 -4.50 -13.69
N ILE A 12 0.89 -5.42 -12.74
CA ILE A 12 -0.15 -5.65 -11.73
C ILE A 12 -0.34 -4.40 -10.87
N PHE A 13 0.77 -3.80 -10.43
CA PHE A 13 0.73 -2.58 -9.63
C PHE A 13 0.19 -1.38 -10.42
N LEU A 14 0.54 -1.26 -11.70
CA LEU A 14 -0.04 -0.24 -12.60
C LEU A 14 -1.56 -0.42 -12.73
N ALA A 15 -2.03 -1.65 -12.98
CA ALA A 15 -3.45 -1.96 -13.09
C ALA A 15 -4.19 -1.63 -11.80
N PHE A 16 -3.61 -1.99 -10.64
CA PHE A 16 -4.14 -1.62 -9.33
C PHE A 16 -4.22 -0.10 -9.15
N SER A 17 -3.17 0.63 -9.54
CA SER A 17 -3.12 2.09 -9.41
C SER A 17 -4.16 2.78 -10.29
N ILE A 18 -4.37 2.29 -11.52
CA ILE A 18 -5.42 2.79 -12.42
C ILE A 18 -6.80 2.52 -11.84
N ALA A 19 -7.06 1.27 -11.42
CA ALA A 19 -8.35 0.90 -10.82
C ALA A 19 -8.65 1.75 -9.58
N TYR A 20 -7.67 1.92 -8.70
CA TYR A 20 -7.78 2.75 -7.51
C TYR A 20 -8.04 4.23 -7.85
N GLY A 21 -7.33 4.78 -8.85
CA GLY A 21 -7.53 6.14 -9.33
C GLY A 21 -8.93 6.38 -9.92
N VAL A 22 -9.47 5.40 -10.65
CA VAL A 22 -10.85 5.44 -11.17
C VAL A 22 -11.85 5.40 -10.01
N MET A 23 -11.70 4.48 -9.06
CA MET A 23 -12.59 4.39 -7.90
C MET A 23 -12.52 5.64 -7.00
N ALA A 24 -11.37 6.31 -6.95
CA ALA A 24 -11.25 7.60 -6.27
C ALA A 24 -12.13 8.70 -6.89
N GLN A 25 -12.54 8.56 -8.16
CA GLN A 25 -13.43 9.54 -8.79
C GLN A 25 -14.89 9.38 -8.34
N ASP A 26 -15.29 8.20 -7.88
CA ASP A 26 -16.65 7.90 -7.40
C ASP A 26 -16.95 8.47 -5.99
N ILE A 27 -15.93 9.01 -5.30
CA ILE A 27 -16.12 9.61 -3.98
C ILE A 27 -16.93 10.91 -4.15
N ASN A 28 -18.21 10.87 -3.76
CA ASN A 28 -19.08 12.04 -3.80
C ASN A 28 -18.52 13.15 -2.91
N LEU A 29 -18.28 14.29 -3.54
CA LEU A 29 -17.90 15.50 -2.82
C LEU A 29 -19.16 16.15 -2.27
N TYR A 30 -19.04 16.71 -1.06
CA TYR A 30 -20.15 17.46 -0.49
C TYR A 30 -20.30 18.79 -1.22
N PHE A 31 -21.53 19.23 -1.46
CA PHE A 31 -21.80 20.48 -2.18
C PHE A 31 -21.08 21.65 -1.47
N GLY A 32 -20.21 22.36 -2.20
CA GLY A 32 -19.38 23.46 -1.69
C GLY A 32 -17.93 23.09 -1.32
N TRP A 33 -17.55 21.81 -1.31
CA TRP A 33 -16.17 21.35 -1.04
C TRP A 33 -15.36 21.06 -2.33
N GLU A 34 -15.96 21.28 -3.51
CA GLU A 34 -15.32 21.07 -4.82
C GLU A 34 -14.20 22.09 -5.10
N GLU A 35 -14.29 23.26 -4.48
CA GLU A 35 -13.34 24.38 -4.63
C GLU A 35 -12.18 24.30 -3.61
N GLU A 36 -12.19 23.34 -2.69
CA GLU A 36 -11.13 23.21 -1.69
C GLU A 36 -9.88 22.54 -2.28
N ALA A 37 -8.70 23.08 -1.94
CA ALA A 37 -7.42 22.53 -2.37
C ALA A 37 -7.18 21.09 -1.87
N PHE A 38 -7.83 20.69 -0.77
CA PHE A 38 -7.77 19.33 -0.21
C PHE A 38 -9.17 18.78 0.00
N THR A 39 -9.54 17.81 -0.81
CA THR A 39 -10.81 17.07 -0.68
C THR A 39 -10.57 15.61 -0.36
N ALA A 40 -11.62 14.87 0.01
CA ALA A 40 -11.54 13.42 0.25
C ALA A 40 -10.94 12.62 -0.92
N ARG A 41 -10.97 13.17 -2.14
CA ARG A 41 -10.41 12.59 -3.38
C ARG A 41 -8.93 12.84 -3.59
N THR A 42 -8.35 13.89 -3.00
CA THR A 42 -6.99 14.34 -3.37
C THR A 42 -5.94 13.33 -2.93
N PHE A 43 -6.03 12.80 -1.70
CA PHE A 43 -5.14 11.77 -1.20
C PHE A 43 -5.20 10.48 -2.02
N PRO A 44 -6.38 9.87 -2.27
CA PRO A 44 -6.49 8.70 -3.14
C PRO A 44 -5.95 8.94 -4.55
N THR A 45 -6.26 10.09 -5.14
CA THR A 45 -5.81 10.44 -6.50
C THR A 45 -4.30 10.64 -6.55
N ALA A 46 -3.69 11.29 -5.55
CA ALA A 46 -2.25 11.45 -5.46
C ALA A 46 -1.52 10.11 -5.33
N LEU A 47 -2.05 9.18 -4.51
CA LEU A 47 -1.54 7.82 -4.39
C LEU A 47 -1.64 7.06 -5.71
N ALA A 48 -2.75 7.18 -6.44
CA ALA A 48 -2.92 6.56 -7.75
C ALA A 48 -1.89 7.08 -8.78
N TRP A 49 -1.61 8.38 -8.80
CA TRP A 49 -0.58 8.95 -9.68
C TRP A 49 0.83 8.53 -9.29
N ALA A 50 1.16 8.57 -8.00
CA ALA A 50 2.47 8.15 -7.50
C ALA A 50 2.72 6.65 -7.79
N GLY A 51 1.72 5.80 -7.53
CA GLY A 51 1.79 4.37 -7.82
C GLY A 51 1.95 4.08 -9.31
N ALA A 52 1.19 4.77 -10.17
CA ALA A 52 1.31 4.66 -11.62
C ALA A 52 2.70 5.11 -12.08
N GLY A 53 3.20 6.25 -11.59
CA GLY A 53 4.55 6.74 -11.91
C GLY A 53 5.65 5.74 -11.53
N VAL A 54 5.61 5.20 -10.31
CA VAL A 54 6.56 4.17 -9.85
C VAL A 54 6.48 2.91 -10.71
N SER A 55 5.27 2.44 -11.04
CA SER A 55 5.10 1.26 -11.89
C SER A 55 5.65 1.46 -13.31
N LEU A 56 5.47 2.65 -13.89
CA LEU A 56 6.03 3.00 -15.20
C LEU A 56 7.56 3.05 -15.15
N LEU A 57 8.13 3.63 -14.09
CA LEU A 57 9.58 3.62 -13.87
C LEU A 57 10.11 2.18 -13.80
N LEU A 58 9.44 1.28 -13.06
CA LEU A 58 9.83 -0.13 -12.98
C LEU A 58 9.76 -0.87 -14.33
N LEU A 59 8.89 -0.43 -15.25
CA LEU A 59 8.80 -1.01 -16.61
C LEU A 59 9.91 -0.53 -17.54
N VAL A 60 10.37 0.71 -17.37
CA VAL A 60 11.39 1.36 -18.21
C VAL A 60 12.80 1.04 -17.72
N VAL A 61 13.02 0.97 -16.40
CA VAL A 61 14.33 0.69 -15.82
C VAL A 61 14.77 -0.74 -16.20
N PRO A 62 15.98 -0.93 -16.77
CA PRO A 62 16.50 -2.25 -17.05
C PRO A 62 16.72 -3.00 -15.73
N SER A 63 16.06 -4.16 -15.59
CA SER A 63 16.31 -5.07 -14.47
C SER A 63 17.58 -5.86 -14.76
N GLU A 64 18.69 -5.45 -14.14
CA GLU A 64 19.94 -6.21 -14.16
C GLU A 64 19.85 -7.37 -13.16
N GLY A 65 19.98 -8.60 -13.66
CA GLY A 65 20.02 -9.78 -12.79
C GLY A 65 18.65 -10.23 -12.29
N SER A 66 17.66 -10.31 -13.19
CA SER A 66 16.33 -10.66 -12.76
C SER A 66 16.22 -12.11 -12.28
N ARG A 67 16.13 -12.28 -10.97
CA ARG A 67 15.63 -13.53 -10.39
C ARG A 67 14.21 -13.69 -10.89
N ALA A 68 13.98 -14.67 -11.76
CA ALA A 68 12.64 -15.17 -12.01
C ALA A 68 11.94 -15.35 -10.66
N LEU A 69 10.64 -15.01 -10.58
CA LEU A 69 9.72 -15.25 -9.46
C LEU A 69 9.81 -16.74 -9.13
N SER A 70 10.82 -17.08 -8.34
CA SER A 70 10.97 -18.42 -7.85
C SER A 70 9.96 -18.50 -6.73
N LEU A 71 8.99 -19.40 -6.88
CA LEU A 71 8.07 -19.78 -5.80
C LEU A 71 8.82 -20.06 -4.49
N SER A 72 10.10 -20.46 -4.56
CA SER A 72 10.98 -20.61 -3.40
C SER A 72 11.31 -19.30 -2.68
N ALA A 73 11.50 -18.17 -3.39
CA ALA A 73 11.76 -16.87 -2.78
C ALA A 73 10.50 -16.30 -2.11
N ILE A 74 9.33 -16.48 -2.74
CA ILE A 74 8.03 -16.12 -2.16
C ILE A 74 7.78 -16.91 -0.87
N ARG A 75 8.14 -18.21 -0.85
CA ARG A 75 7.93 -19.08 0.31
C ARG A 75 8.91 -18.83 1.46
N ARG A 76 10.03 -18.13 1.24
CA ARG A 76 10.96 -17.73 2.30
C ARG A 76 10.55 -16.43 3.01
N TYR A 77 9.51 -15.74 2.53
CA TYR A 77 8.99 -14.55 3.19
C TYR A 77 8.21 -14.93 4.44
N ASP A 78 8.30 -14.11 5.49
CA ASP A 78 7.67 -14.37 6.78
C ASP A 78 6.19 -13.92 6.75
N TRP A 79 5.39 -14.64 5.97
CA TRP A 79 3.97 -14.35 5.72
C TRP A 79 3.15 -14.20 6.99
N TRP A 80 3.54 -14.92 8.05
CA TRP A 80 2.88 -14.83 9.34
C TRP A 80 2.97 -13.42 9.92
N ARG A 81 4.17 -12.85 9.99
CA ARG A 81 4.38 -11.48 10.51
C ARG A 81 3.66 -10.45 9.64
N PHE A 82 3.73 -10.62 8.32
CA PHE A 82 3.02 -9.76 7.37
C PHE A 82 1.52 -9.74 7.64
N LEU A 83 0.87 -10.90 7.71
CA LEU A 83 -0.56 -11.01 7.98
C LEU A 83 -0.94 -10.43 9.35
N LEU A 84 -0.11 -10.66 10.36
CA LEU A 84 -0.35 -10.17 11.71
C LEU A 84 -0.28 -8.63 11.76
N LEU A 85 0.68 -8.03 11.07
CA LEU A 85 0.79 -6.56 10.93
C LEU A 85 -0.37 -5.97 10.14
N CYS A 86 -0.81 -6.62 9.05
CA CYS A 86 -2.01 -6.22 8.31
C CYS A 86 -3.26 -6.25 9.21
N GLY A 87 -3.45 -7.34 9.97
CA GLY A 87 -4.54 -7.44 10.94
C GLY A 87 -4.46 -6.35 12.01
N LEU A 88 -3.26 -6.06 12.51
CA LEU A 88 -3.04 -5.00 13.50
C LEU A 88 -3.39 -3.61 12.94
N MET A 89 -3.06 -3.33 11.68
CA MET A 89 -3.47 -2.08 11.02
C MET A 89 -4.99 -1.93 10.90
N LEU A 90 -5.71 -3.02 10.61
CA LEU A 90 -7.18 -2.99 10.58
C LEU A 90 -7.77 -2.70 11.96
N VAL A 91 -7.25 -3.36 13.00
CA VAL A 91 -7.67 -3.10 14.39
C VAL A 91 -7.41 -1.65 14.77
N TYR A 92 -6.23 -1.11 14.45
CA TYR A 92 -5.88 0.29 14.69
C TYR A 92 -6.86 1.26 14.03
N GLY A 93 -7.21 1.02 12.75
CA GLY A 93 -8.15 1.85 12.01
C GLY A 93 -9.55 1.86 12.62
N LEU A 94 -9.99 0.74 13.22
CA LEU A 94 -11.27 0.66 13.92
C LEU A 94 -11.22 1.33 15.29
N THR A 95 -10.12 1.18 16.04
CA THR A 95 -10.01 1.70 17.41
C THR A 95 -9.71 3.19 17.47
N ILE A 96 -9.13 3.79 16.42
CA ILE A 96 -8.72 5.20 16.42
C ILE A 96 -9.90 6.16 16.66
N GLN A 97 -11.08 5.84 16.15
CA GLN A 97 -12.28 6.67 16.30
C GLN A 97 -12.91 6.55 17.70
N THR A 98 -12.80 5.39 18.37
CA THR A 98 -13.46 5.12 19.66
C THR A 98 -12.54 5.40 20.86
N VAL A 99 -11.30 4.90 20.81
CA VAL A 99 -10.34 4.97 21.93
C VAL A 99 -9.53 6.28 21.89
N GLY A 100 -9.43 6.89 20.70
CA GLY A 100 -8.66 8.09 20.46
C GLY A 100 -7.24 7.84 19.96
N PHE A 101 -6.67 8.86 19.32
CA PHE A 101 -5.40 8.77 18.59
C PHE A 101 -4.23 8.30 19.47
N PHE A 102 -4.07 8.88 20.66
CA PHE A 102 -2.90 8.62 21.51
C PHE A 102 -2.83 7.15 21.93
N LEU A 103 -3.89 6.63 22.57
CA LEU A 103 -3.92 5.23 23.01
C LEU A 103 -3.84 4.26 21.83
N SER A 104 -4.63 4.49 20.78
CA SER A 104 -4.66 3.60 19.61
C SER A 104 -3.28 3.49 18.97
N THR A 105 -2.59 4.62 18.80
CA THR A 105 -1.26 4.67 18.17
C THR A 105 -0.19 4.09 19.07
N SER A 106 -0.20 4.38 20.38
CA SER A 106 0.74 3.79 21.32
C SER A 106 0.63 2.26 21.35
N LEU A 107 -0.60 1.73 21.36
CA LEU A 107 -0.83 0.28 21.36
C LEU A 107 -0.41 -0.36 20.03
N PHE A 108 -0.78 0.28 18.90
CA PHE A 108 -0.39 -0.15 17.57
C PHE A 108 1.14 -0.25 17.43
N LEU A 109 1.88 0.77 17.87
CA LEU A 109 3.34 0.78 17.80
C LEU A 109 3.97 -0.26 18.72
N LEU A 110 3.48 -0.39 19.96
CA LEU A 110 4.00 -1.35 20.92
C LEU A 110 3.82 -2.80 20.44
N ILE A 111 2.61 -3.13 19.99
CA ILE A 111 2.30 -4.46 19.46
C ILE A 111 3.04 -4.69 18.13
N GLY A 112 3.09 -3.69 17.25
CA GLY A 112 3.81 -3.76 15.99
C GLY A 112 5.30 -4.08 16.17
N TYR A 113 5.95 -3.42 17.13
CA TYR A 113 7.35 -3.69 17.49
C TYR A 113 7.54 -5.11 18.02
N LEU A 114 6.64 -5.58 18.89
CA LEU A 114 6.63 -6.95 19.40
C LEU A 114 6.51 -8.00 18.27
N ILE A 115 5.65 -7.74 17.27
CA ILE A 115 5.44 -8.64 16.12
C ILE A 115 6.65 -8.66 15.19
N LEU A 116 7.27 -7.51 14.95
CA LEU A 116 8.51 -7.45 14.18
C LEU A 116 9.64 -8.23 14.86
N GLY A 117 9.57 -8.37 16.19
CA GLY A 117 10.56 -9.11 16.96
C GLY A 117 11.93 -8.44 16.96
N GLU A 118 11.98 -7.15 16.63
CA GLU A 118 13.15 -6.34 16.91
C GLU A 118 13.28 -6.24 18.43
N ARG A 119 14.09 -7.12 19.01
CA ARG A 119 14.59 -6.99 20.38
C ARG A 119 15.96 -6.36 20.28
N ARG A 120 15.99 -5.04 20.12
CA ARG A 120 17.16 -4.23 20.50
C ARG A 120 16.84 -3.50 21.80
#